data_AF-A0A921US90-F1
#
_entry.id   AF-A0A921US90-F1
#
_cell.length_a   1.000
_cell.length_b   1.000
_cell.length_c   1.000
_cell.angle_alpha   90.00
_cell.angle_beta   90.00
_cell.angle_gamma   90.00
#
_symmetry.space_group_name_H-M   'P 1'
#
loop_
_entity.id
_entity.type
_entity.pdbx_description
1 polymer ?
#
loop_
_entity_poly.entity_id
_entity_poly.type
_entity_poly.pdbx_seq_one_letter_code
_entity_poly.pdbx_strand_id
1 'polypeptide(L)'
;MSAADLPDELWARVLELGAASSALGFRDLCCLAIASRRLGRLSVHPTLWSELLSRDFPSQSTSSSSTSQPQQQLHPKSLYKTKFERHKVRMAEARRRAVFEAEARVLASRRRLAELEGSIREEGDKMKTAAQELDNLERVRRASVALNVWQPQVVRGRQKQLVQQCTVPVDSRLSDLNMELKVCKQQIATYKNSYVCDHGFNYN
;
A
#
# COMPACT_ATOMS: atom_id res chain seq x y z
N MET A 1 38.82 -16.74 38.87
CA MET A 1 37.69 -16.62 39.81
C MET A 1 36.43 -16.89 39.01
N SER A 2 35.69 -17.93 39.35
CA SER A 2 34.50 -18.32 38.59
C SER A 2 33.33 -17.44 39.03
N ALA A 3 32.41 -17.15 38.11
CA ALA A 3 31.13 -16.51 38.41
C ALA A 3 30.37 -17.25 39.54
N ALA A 4 30.66 -18.54 39.74
CA ALA A 4 30.10 -19.36 40.81
C ALA A 4 30.54 -18.96 42.23
N ASP A 5 31.65 -18.25 42.39
CA ASP A 5 32.26 -17.95 43.71
C ASP A 5 31.66 -16.70 44.38
N LEU A 6 30.90 -15.90 43.64
CA LEU A 6 30.30 -14.66 44.13
C LEU A 6 29.07 -14.98 45.02
N PRO A 7 28.84 -14.31 46.16
CA PRO A 7 27.65 -14.48 47.02
C PRO A 7 26.28 -14.20 46.35
N ASP A 8 25.20 -14.76 46.90
CA ASP A 8 23.84 -14.65 46.35
C ASP A 8 23.32 -13.20 46.39
N GLU A 9 23.72 -12.42 47.40
CA GLU A 9 23.34 -11.02 47.59
C GLU A 9 23.90 -10.13 46.49
N LEU A 10 25.14 -10.40 46.09
CA LEU A 10 25.79 -9.67 44.99
C LEU A 10 25.18 -10.06 43.65
N TRP A 11 24.87 -11.35 43.43
CA TRP A 11 24.14 -11.78 42.24
C TRP A 11 22.74 -11.18 42.14
N ALA A 12 21.99 -11.15 43.25
CA ALA A 12 20.68 -10.51 43.30
C ALA A 12 20.79 -9.03 42.95
N ARG A 13 21.79 -8.33 43.50
CA ARG A 13 22.01 -6.91 43.21
C ARG A 13 22.41 -6.65 41.76
N VAL A 14 23.24 -7.51 41.17
CA VAL A 14 23.61 -7.44 39.75
C VAL A 14 22.38 -7.62 38.86
N LEU A 15 21.50 -8.58 39.18
CA LEU A 15 20.25 -8.79 38.44
C LEU A 15 19.30 -7.59 38.55
N GLU A 16 19.19 -6.98 39.74
CA GLU A 16 18.36 -5.79 39.97
C GLU A 16 18.86 -4.59 39.19
N LEU A 17 20.15 -4.31 39.25
CA LEU A 17 20.76 -3.22 38.48
C LEU A 17 20.63 -3.47 36.96
N GLY A 18 20.77 -4.71 36.52
CA GLY A 18 20.55 -5.08 35.12
C GLY A 18 19.10 -4.88 34.67
N ALA A 19 18.13 -5.23 35.50
CA ALA A 19 16.72 -5.00 35.25
C ALA A 19 16.38 -3.49 35.26
N ALA A 20 16.93 -2.70 36.19
CA ALA A 20 16.70 -1.27 36.23
C ALA A 20 17.32 -0.53 35.01
N SER A 21 18.51 -0.95 34.57
CA SER A 21 19.29 -0.30 33.51
C SER A 21 18.92 -0.71 32.08
N SER A 22 17.90 -1.54 31.88
CA SER A 22 17.55 -2.15 30.58
C SER A 22 18.55 -3.15 29.98
N ALA A 23 19.65 -3.43 30.69
CA ALA A 23 20.64 -4.43 30.28
C ALA A 23 20.11 -5.87 30.38
N LEU A 24 19.15 -6.13 31.27
CA LEU A 24 18.44 -7.41 31.39
C LEU A 24 16.95 -7.22 31.18
N GLY A 25 16.40 -7.94 30.21
CA GLY A 25 14.97 -8.02 29.94
C GLY A 25 14.33 -9.31 30.48
N PHE A 26 13.01 -9.41 30.30
CA PHE A 26 12.24 -10.61 30.63
C PHE A 26 12.83 -11.89 30.03
N ARG A 27 13.23 -11.83 28.75
CA ARG A 27 13.80 -12.96 28.02
C ARG A 27 15.10 -13.42 28.65
N ASP A 28 15.97 -12.48 29.02
CA ASP A 28 17.28 -12.77 29.59
C ASP A 28 17.13 -13.42 30.97
N LEU A 29 16.21 -12.92 31.80
CA LEU A 29 15.89 -13.55 33.09
C LEU A 29 15.37 -14.99 32.93
N CYS A 30 14.54 -15.25 31.91
CA CYS A 30 14.11 -16.61 31.60
C CYS A 30 15.27 -17.50 31.15
N CYS A 31 16.17 -16.99 30.30
CA CYS A 31 17.35 -17.72 29.85
C CYS A 31 18.31 -18.02 31.02
N LEU A 32 18.57 -17.06 31.90
CA LEU A 32 19.41 -17.22 33.09
C LEU A 32 18.81 -18.24 34.07
N ALA A 33 17.49 -18.27 34.21
CA ALA A 33 16.80 -19.24 35.05
C ALA A 33 16.94 -20.68 34.56
N ILE A 34 17.05 -20.87 33.23
CA ILE A 34 17.29 -22.17 32.60
C ILE A 34 18.78 -22.54 32.70
N ALA A 35 19.67 -21.56 32.51
CA ALA A 35 21.12 -21.79 32.46
C ALA A 35 21.72 -22.18 33.83
N SER A 36 21.13 -21.74 34.95
CA SER A 36 21.62 -22.07 36.28
C SER A 36 20.49 -22.18 37.30
N ARG A 37 20.49 -23.25 38.10
CA ARG A 37 19.55 -23.41 39.23
C ARG A 37 19.67 -22.28 40.25
N ARG A 38 20.90 -21.82 40.49
CA ARG A 38 21.21 -20.73 41.43
C ARG A 38 20.59 -19.41 40.97
N LEU A 39 20.85 -19.02 39.72
CA LEU A 39 20.27 -17.82 39.11
C LEU A 39 18.76 -17.97 38.88
N GLY A 40 18.27 -19.18 38.66
CA GLY A 40 16.85 -19.51 38.63
C GLY A 40 16.13 -19.11 39.91
N ARG A 41 16.68 -19.46 41.08
CA ARG A 41 16.11 -19.02 42.36
C ARG A 41 16.12 -17.50 42.49
N LEU A 42 17.23 -16.85 42.15
CA LEU A 42 17.37 -15.40 42.27
C LEU A 42 16.46 -14.63 41.29
N SER A 43 16.26 -15.14 40.07
CA SER A 43 15.39 -14.52 39.06
C SER A 43 13.89 -14.50 39.43
N VAL A 44 13.50 -15.18 40.52
CA VAL A 44 12.11 -15.19 41.00
C VAL A 44 11.84 -14.04 41.98
N HIS A 45 12.89 -13.36 42.47
CA HIS A 45 12.72 -12.31 43.48
C HIS A 45 11.71 -11.22 43.06
N PRO A 46 10.74 -10.86 43.92
CA PRO A 46 9.69 -9.90 43.58
C PRO A 46 10.19 -8.52 43.15
N THR A 47 11.29 -8.03 43.74
CA THR A 47 11.88 -6.70 43.47
C THR A 47 12.27 -6.55 42.00
N LEU A 48 12.92 -7.57 41.42
CA LEU A 48 13.30 -7.62 40.00
C LEU A 48 12.10 -7.41 39.08
N TRP A 49 11.00 -8.11 39.36
CA TRP A 49 9.80 -8.07 38.53
C TRP A 49 9.03 -6.77 38.72
N SER A 50 9.05 -6.18 39.91
CA SER A 50 8.50 -4.85 40.17
C SER A 50 9.24 -3.76 39.39
N GLU A 51 10.57 -3.81 39.33
CA GLU A 51 11.38 -2.88 38.51
C GLU A 51 11.15 -3.06 37.01
N LEU A 52 11.05 -4.31 36.53
CA LEU A 52 10.67 -4.56 35.13
C LEU A 52 9.26 -4.05 34.82
N LEU A 53 8.32 -4.19 35.75
CA LEU A 53 6.96 -3.71 35.61
C LEU A 53 6.89 -2.18 35.54
N SER A 54 7.59 -1.48 36.43
CA SER A 54 7.62 -0.02 36.45
C SER A 54 8.27 0.55 35.18
N ARG A 55 9.34 -0.10 34.71
CA ARG A 55 10.08 0.29 33.49
C ARG A 55 9.29 0.02 32.20
N ASP A 56 8.78 -1.20 32.02
CA ASP A 56 8.16 -1.62 30.74
C ASP A 56 6.68 -1.19 30.64
N PHE A 57 6.02 -0.98 31.78
CA PHE A 57 4.60 -0.61 31.85
C PHE A 57 4.35 0.57 32.81
N PRO A 58 4.96 1.75 32.56
CA PRO A 58 4.92 2.90 33.47
C PRO A 58 3.51 3.45 33.72
N SER A 59 2.58 3.26 32.77
CA SER A 59 1.30 3.97 32.70
C SER A 59 0.16 3.40 33.56
N GLN A 60 0.39 2.47 34.49
CA GLN A 60 -0.72 1.85 35.25
C GLN A 60 -0.45 1.65 36.75
N SER A 61 0.52 2.34 37.33
CA SER A 61 0.70 2.38 38.79
C SER A 61 -0.26 3.36 39.49
N THR A 62 -1.09 4.09 38.73
CA THR A 62 -1.90 5.21 39.23
C THR A 62 -3.41 5.14 38.94
N SER A 63 -3.95 4.03 38.43
CA SER A 63 -5.41 3.86 38.37
C SER A 63 -5.95 3.33 39.70
N SER A 64 -5.92 4.18 40.72
CA SER A 64 -6.75 4.06 41.92
C SER A 64 -8.20 4.41 41.55
N SER A 65 -8.89 3.49 40.89
CA SER A 65 -10.36 3.48 40.85
C SER A 65 -10.84 2.53 41.93
N SER A 66 -11.35 3.14 43.00
CA SER A 66 -12.03 2.55 44.13
C SER A 66 -13.06 1.48 43.71
N THR A 67 -12.73 0.21 43.89
CA THR A 67 -13.72 -0.83 44.16
C THR A 67 -13.07 -1.85 45.08
N SER A 68 -13.60 -1.92 46.29
CA SER A 68 -13.22 -2.83 47.36
C SER A 68 -13.45 -4.28 46.93
N GLN A 69 -12.39 -4.92 46.43
CA GLN A 69 -12.24 -6.37 46.47
C GLN A 69 -10.89 -6.71 47.10
N PRO A 70 -10.80 -7.76 47.94
CA PRO A 70 -9.55 -8.18 48.55
C PRO A 70 -8.62 -8.64 47.43
N GLN A 71 -7.67 -7.77 47.07
CA GLN A 71 -6.65 -8.04 46.07
C GLN A 71 -5.74 -9.14 46.65
N GLN A 72 -6.00 -10.40 46.29
CA GLN A 72 -4.99 -11.46 46.45
C GLN A 72 -3.69 -10.91 45.87
N GLN A 73 -2.65 -10.77 46.69
CA GLN A 73 -1.39 -10.18 46.28
C GLN A 73 -0.71 -11.11 45.26
N LEU A 74 -1.06 -10.95 43.98
CA LEU A 74 -0.47 -11.68 42.88
C LEU A 74 1.02 -11.33 42.82
N HIS A 75 1.86 -12.36 42.78
CA HIS A 75 3.31 -12.20 42.67
C HIS A 75 3.67 -11.30 41.45
N PRO A 76 4.55 -10.30 41.56
CA PRO A 76 4.85 -9.36 40.48
C PRO A 76 5.20 -10.01 39.13
N LYS A 77 5.85 -11.18 39.16
CA LYS A 77 6.12 -12.02 37.96
C LYS A 77 4.87 -12.44 37.20
N SER A 78 3.78 -12.84 37.86
CA SER A 78 2.54 -13.27 37.19
C SER A 78 1.80 -12.07 36.59
N LEU A 79 1.85 -10.92 37.28
CA LEU A 79 1.32 -9.66 36.79
C LEU A 79 2.09 -9.19 35.53
N TYR A 80 3.42 -9.25 35.55
CA TYR A 80 4.26 -8.96 34.39
C TYR A 80 3.93 -9.88 33.22
N LYS A 81 3.87 -11.20 33.44
CA LYS A 81 3.51 -12.18 32.40
C LYS A 81 2.17 -11.83 31.74
N THR A 82 1.15 -11.51 32.54
CA THR A 82 -0.18 -11.16 32.03
C THR A 82 -0.16 -9.86 31.21
N LYS A 83 0.52 -8.82 31.70
CA LYS A 83 0.66 -7.54 30.97
C LYS A 83 1.45 -7.71 29.68
N PHE A 84 2.54 -8.48 29.72
CA PHE A 84 3.37 -8.78 28.57
C PHE A 84 2.59 -9.51 27.47
N GLU A 85 1.84 -10.56 27.80
CA GLU A 85 1.02 -11.26 26.81
C GLU A 85 -0.05 -10.35 26.19
N ARG A 86 -0.74 -9.54 27.01
CA ARG A 86 -1.70 -8.54 26.49
C ARG A 86 -1.02 -7.52 25.58
N HIS A 87 0.17 -7.05 25.94
CA HIS A 87 0.94 -6.10 25.13
C HIS A 87 1.39 -6.72 23.82
N LYS A 88 1.90 -7.95 23.85
CA LYS A 88 2.30 -8.72 22.67
C LYS A 88 1.15 -8.92 21.69
N VAL A 89 -0.04 -9.29 22.18
CA VAL A 89 -1.24 -9.41 21.35
C VAL A 89 -1.63 -8.07 20.72
N ARG A 90 -1.68 -7.00 21.52
CA ARG A 90 -1.95 -5.64 21.01
C ARG A 90 -0.96 -5.21 19.93
N MET A 91 0.33 -5.45 20.12
CA MET A 91 1.36 -5.14 19.13
C MET A 91 1.21 -5.98 17.86
N ALA A 92 0.89 -7.27 17.99
CA ALA A 92 0.64 -8.13 16.84
C ALA A 92 -0.60 -7.68 16.05
N GLU A 93 -1.67 -7.27 16.72
CA GLU A 93 -2.85 -6.71 16.05
C GLU A 93 -2.57 -5.35 15.41
N ALA A 94 -1.83 -4.45 16.07
CA ALA A 94 -1.44 -3.17 15.49
C ALA A 94 -0.62 -3.36 14.21
N ARG A 95 0.33 -4.30 14.23
CA ARG A 95 1.10 -4.69 13.03
C ARG A 95 0.19 -5.23 11.93
N ARG A 96 -0.76 -6.11 12.26
CA ARG A 96 -1.74 -6.63 11.29
C ARG A 96 -2.58 -5.51 10.67
N ARG A 97 -3.06 -4.56 11.46
CA ARG A 97 -3.82 -3.39 10.95
C ARG A 97 -2.98 -2.54 10.01
N ALA A 98 -1.74 -2.24 10.38
CA ALA A 98 -0.81 -1.48 9.52
C ALA A 98 -0.54 -2.20 8.18
N VAL A 99 -0.42 -3.53 8.20
CA VAL A 99 -0.29 -4.33 6.97
C VAL A 99 -1.55 -4.22 6.11
N PHE A 100 -2.75 -4.42 6.69
CA PHE A 100 -3.99 -4.29 5.93
C PHE A 100 -4.19 -2.90 5.34
N GLU A 101 -3.83 -1.84 6.06
CA GLU A 101 -3.88 -0.47 5.54
C GLU A 101 -2.89 -0.24 4.38
N ALA A 102 -1.69 -0.82 4.45
CA ALA A 102 -0.74 -0.79 3.35
C ALA A 102 -1.24 -1.58 2.14
N GLU A 103 -1.77 -2.79 2.34
CA GLU A 103 -2.37 -3.62 1.29
C GLU A 103 -3.56 -2.92 0.63
N ALA A 104 -4.44 -2.29 1.42
CA ALA A 104 -5.58 -1.53 0.91
C ALA A 104 -5.13 -0.36 0.03
N ARG A 105 -4.07 0.37 0.42
CA ARG A 105 -3.48 1.44 -0.41
C ARG A 105 -2.93 0.89 -1.72
N VAL A 106 -2.18 -0.21 -1.68
CA VAL A 106 -1.65 -0.86 -2.91
C VAL A 106 -2.78 -1.31 -3.83
N LEU A 107 -3.84 -1.91 -3.29
CA LEU A 107 -5.00 -2.34 -4.07
C LEU A 107 -5.74 -1.15 -4.70
N ALA A 108 -5.90 -0.05 -3.98
CA ALA A 108 -6.49 1.17 -4.51
C ALA A 108 -5.66 1.76 -5.66
N SER A 109 -4.34 1.84 -5.49
CA SER A 109 -3.42 2.30 -6.55
C SER A 109 -3.48 1.38 -7.77
N ARG A 110 -3.52 0.05 -7.58
CA ARG A 110 -3.65 -0.91 -8.69
C ARG A 110 -4.95 -0.74 -9.47
N ARG A 111 -6.08 -0.53 -8.77
CA ARG A 111 -7.37 -0.26 -9.42
C ARG A 111 -7.31 1.01 -10.27
N ARG A 112 -6.75 2.09 -9.71
CA ARG A 112 -6.56 3.35 -10.42
C ARG A 112 -5.67 3.21 -11.66
N LEU A 113 -4.58 2.43 -11.58
CA LEU A 113 -3.74 2.14 -12.74
C LEU A 113 -4.50 1.35 -13.82
N ALA A 114 -5.30 0.35 -13.44
CA ALA A 114 -6.12 -0.42 -14.37
C ALA A 114 -7.20 0.44 -15.04
N GLU A 115 -7.81 1.38 -14.31
CA GLU A 115 -8.76 2.36 -14.86
C GLU A 115 -8.07 3.26 -15.90
N LEU A 116 -6.89 3.79 -15.60
CA LEU A 116 -6.11 4.60 -16.54
C LEU A 116 -5.71 3.81 -17.80
N GLU A 117 -5.29 2.55 -17.64
CA GLU A 117 -5.01 1.66 -18.78
C GLU A 117 -6.25 1.43 -19.65
N GLY A 118 -7.41 1.25 -19.01
CA GLY A 118 -8.71 1.16 -19.69
C GLY A 118 -9.01 2.42 -20.49
N SER A 119 -8.93 3.60 -19.87
CA SER A 119 -9.17 4.89 -20.55
C SER A 119 -8.20 5.14 -21.71
N ILE A 120 -6.92 4.78 -21.57
CA ILE A 120 -5.94 4.90 -22.65
C ILE A 120 -6.32 4.00 -23.84
N ARG A 121 -6.81 2.78 -23.57
CA ARG A 121 -7.25 1.86 -24.61
C ARG A 121 -8.49 2.37 -25.34
N GLU A 122 -9.50 2.84 -24.59
CA GLU A 122 -10.73 3.39 -25.14
C GLU A 122 -10.45 4.60 -26.04
N GLU A 123 -9.63 5.56 -25.58
CA GLU A 123 -9.23 6.70 -26.41
C GLU A 123 -8.38 6.27 -27.62
N GLY A 124 -7.56 5.23 -27.46
CA GLY A 124 -6.81 4.62 -28.56
C GLY A 124 -7.72 4.02 -29.64
N ASP A 125 -8.82 3.37 -29.23
CA ASP A 125 -9.78 2.78 -30.16
C ASP A 125 -10.65 3.84 -30.83
N LYS A 126 -11.08 4.89 -30.11
CA LYS A 126 -11.72 6.08 -30.71
C LYS A 126 -10.81 6.74 -31.75
N MET A 127 -9.51 6.84 -31.46
CA MET A 127 -8.55 7.40 -32.40
C MET A 127 -8.42 6.53 -33.66
N LYS A 128 -8.46 5.19 -33.54
CA LYS A 128 -8.43 4.28 -34.69
C LYS A 128 -9.69 4.40 -35.54
N THR A 129 -10.87 4.45 -34.92
CA THR A 129 -12.14 4.58 -35.68
C THR A 129 -12.22 5.92 -36.39
N ALA A 130 -11.85 7.02 -35.71
CA ALA A 130 -11.78 8.35 -36.33
C ALA A 130 -10.77 8.40 -37.49
N ALA A 131 -9.61 7.74 -37.35
CA ALA A 131 -8.62 7.65 -38.43
C ALA A 131 -9.12 6.86 -39.65
N GLN A 132 -9.88 5.77 -39.42
CA GLN A 132 -10.51 5.01 -40.51
C GLN A 132 -11.59 5.82 -41.21
N GLU A 133 -12.41 6.55 -40.46
CA GLU A 133 -13.42 7.44 -41.04
C GLU A 133 -12.78 8.56 -41.88
N LEU A 134 -11.67 9.12 -41.39
CA LEU A 134 -10.91 10.15 -42.10
C LEU A 134 -10.38 9.62 -43.44
N ASP A 135 -9.77 8.43 -43.48
CA ASP A 135 -9.32 7.80 -44.74
C ASP A 135 -10.50 7.56 -45.70
N ASN A 136 -11.65 7.13 -45.19
CA ASN A 136 -12.85 6.94 -46.01
C ASN A 136 -13.34 8.26 -46.62
N LEU A 137 -13.38 9.34 -45.84
CA LEU A 137 -13.79 10.66 -46.32
C LEU A 137 -12.78 11.27 -47.29
N GLU A 138 -11.48 11.06 -47.09
CA GLU A 138 -10.48 11.46 -48.08
C GLU A 138 -10.66 10.74 -49.42
N ARG A 139 -11.01 9.45 -49.39
CA ARG A 139 -11.34 8.69 -50.62
C ARG A 139 -12.57 9.27 -51.32
N VAL A 140 -13.60 9.64 -50.57
CA VAL A 140 -14.80 10.31 -51.11
C VAL A 140 -14.43 11.68 -51.70
N ARG A 141 -13.62 12.48 -51.00
CA ARG A 141 -13.15 13.78 -51.48
C ARG A 141 -12.38 13.65 -52.80
N ARG A 142 -11.45 12.69 -52.88
CA ARG A 142 -10.70 12.40 -54.12
C ARG A 142 -11.62 11.96 -55.26
N ALA A 143 -12.60 11.09 -54.98
CA ALA A 143 -13.59 10.67 -55.98
C ALA A 143 -14.46 11.84 -56.48
N SER A 144 -14.87 12.75 -55.58
CA SER A 144 -15.63 13.94 -55.93
C SER A 144 -14.85 14.88 -56.86
N VAL A 145 -13.57 15.14 -56.55
CA VAL A 145 -12.69 15.94 -57.43
C VAL A 145 -12.51 15.26 -58.79
N ALA A 146 -12.33 13.94 -58.80
CA ALA A 146 -12.10 13.18 -60.01
C ALA A 146 -13.32 13.22 -60.97
N LEU A 147 -14.55 13.26 -60.45
CA LEU A 147 -15.77 13.41 -61.25
C LEU A 147 -15.86 14.72 -62.05
N ASN A 148 -15.07 15.74 -61.68
CA ASN A 148 -15.02 17.03 -62.38
C ASN A 148 -14.12 17.00 -63.63
N VAL A 149 -13.41 15.89 -63.88
CA VAL A 149 -12.53 15.70 -65.03
C VAL A 149 -13.10 14.58 -65.93
N TRP A 150 -12.83 14.63 -67.22
CA TRP A 150 -13.25 13.57 -68.15
C TRP A 150 -12.64 12.21 -67.76
N GLN A 151 -13.47 11.15 -67.76
CA GLN A 151 -13.06 9.79 -67.40
C GLN A 151 -13.89 8.71 -68.13
N PRO A 152 -13.37 7.47 -68.24
CA PRO A 152 -14.13 6.32 -68.73
C PRO A 152 -15.35 5.99 -67.86
N GLN A 153 -16.43 5.51 -68.48
CA GLN A 153 -17.72 5.29 -67.82
C GLN A 153 -17.69 4.28 -66.67
N VAL A 154 -16.84 3.27 -66.73
CA VAL A 154 -16.65 2.29 -65.66
C VAL A 154 -16.06 2.96 -64.40
N VAL A 155 -15.08 3.86 -64.59
CA VAL A 155 -14.43 4.60 -63.50
C VAL A 155 -15.38 5.64 -62.91
N ARG A 156 -16.08 6.37 -63.79
CA ARG A 156 -17.08 7.38 -63.43
C ARG A 156 -18.24 6.78 -62.63
N GLY A 157 -18.74 5.61 -63.02
CA GLY A 157 -19.81 4.90 -62.30
C GLY A 157 -19.44 4.56 -60.85
N ARG A 158 -18.24 3.99 -60.65
CA ARG A 158 -17.72 3.64 -59.32
C ARG A 158 -17.52 4.87 -58.43
N GLN A 159 -16.95 5.95 -58.97
CA GLN A 159 -16.75 7.20 -58.23
C GLN A 159 -18.08 7.85 -57.85
N LYS A 160 -19.07 7.84 -58.75
CA LYS A 160 -20.41 8.38 -58.50
C LYS A 160 -21.13 7.62 -57.38
N GLN A 161 -21.03 6.29 -57.35
CA GLN A 161 -21.58 5.48 -56.27
C GLN A 161 -20.94 5.81 -54.91
N LEU A 162 -19.60 5.94 -54.86
CA LEU A 162 -18.88 6.28 -53.63
C LEU A 162 -19.29 7.66 -53.07
N VAL A 163 -19.44 8.66 -53.94
CA VAL A 163 -19.86 10.01 -53.52
C VAL A 163 -21.32 10.03 -53.09
N GLN A 164 -22.22 9.33 -53.81
CA GLN A 164 -23.64 9.27 -53.47
C GLN A 164 -23.94 8.56 -52.14
N GLN A 165 -23.09 7.61 -51.72
CA GLN A 165 -23.21 6.95 -50.42
C GLN A 165 -22.83 7.87 -49.24
N CYS A 166 -22.16 9.00 -49.50
CA CYS A 166 -21.76 9.95 -48.47
C CYS A 166 -22.80 11.07 -48.35
N THR A 167 -23.57 11.07 -47.25
CA THR A 167 -24.66 12.03 -47.00
C THR A 167 -24.21 13.27 -46.24
N VAL A 168 -23.00 13.26 -45.67
CA VAL A 168 -22.47 14.30 -44.79
C VAL A 168 -21.58 15.25 -45.59
N PRO A 169 -21.59 16.57 -45.32
CA PRO A 169 -20.63 17.48 -45.92
C PRO A 169 -19.19 17.07 -45.56
N VAL A 170 -18.42 16.71 -46.58
CA VAL A 170 -17.11 16.05 -46.41
C VAL A 170 -16.10 16.95 -45.71
N ASP A 171 -16.02 18.23 -46.09
CA ASP A 171 -15.02 19.15 -45.54
C ASP A 171 -15.30 19.52 -44.08
N SER A 172 -16.57 19.65 -43.67
CA SER A 172 -16.90 19.90 -42.26
C SER A 172 -16.59 18.68 -41.40
N ARG A 173 -17.00 17.48 -41.83
CA ARG A 173 -16.73 16.25 -41.09
C ARG A 173 -15.22 15.93 -41.01
N LEU A 174 -14.45 16.23 -42.05
CA LEU A 174 -12.99 16.14 -42.03
C LEU A 174 -12.37 17.09 -40.99
N SER A 175 -12.87 18.32 -40.86
CA SER A 175 -12.43 19.26 -39.83
C SER A 175 -12.75 18.72 -38.43
N ASP A 176 -13.96 18.21 -38.22
CA ASP A 176 -14.40 17.65 -36.94
C ASP A 176 -13.54 16.46 -36.53
N LEU A 177 -13.33 15.48 -37.43
CA LEU A 177 -12.47 14.32 -37.17
C LEU A 177 -11.03 14.70 -36.86
N ASN A 178 -10.48 15.72 -37.53
CA ASN A 178 -9.15 16.21 -37.21
C ASN A 178 -9.07 16.79 -35.79
N MET A 179 -10.13 17.45 -35.33
CA MET A 179 -10.22 17.94 -33.95
C MET A 179 -10.40 16.79 -32.96
N GLU A 180 -11.27 15.81 -33.25
CA GLU A 180 -11.45 14.60 -32.43
C GLU A 180 -10.12 13.85 -32.25
N LEU A 181 -9.33 13.67 -33.33
CA LEU A 181 -8.02 13.03 -33.26
C LEU A 181 -7.02 13.80 -32.40
N LYS A 182 -7.02 15.14 -32.47
CA LYS A 182 -6.17 15.98 -31.60
C LYS A 182 -6.57 15.85 -30.13
N VAL A 183 -7.87 15.84 -29.85
CA VAL A 183 -8.41 15.68 -28.49
C VAL A 183 -8.05 14.32 -27.93
N CYS A 184 -8.27 13.23 -28.68
CA CYS A 184 -7.90 11.87 -28.27
C CYS A 184 -6.40 11.78 -27.96
N LYS A 185 -5.54 12.35 -28.82
CA LYS A 185 -4.09 12.40 -28.58
C LYS A 185 -3.74 13.13 -27.29
N GLN A 186 -4.38 14.27 -27.03
CA GLN A 186 -4.15 15.05 -25.82
C GLN A 186 -4.64 14.31 -24.56
N GLN A 187 -5.79 13.63 -24.63
CA GLN A 187 -6.34 12.82 -23.54
C GLN A 187 -5.45 11.62 -23.23
N ILE A 188 -4.99 10.88 -24.26
CA ILE A 188 -4.02 9.79 -24.10
C ILE A 188 -2.74 10.29 -23.44
N ALA A 189 -2.21 11.44 -23.87
CA ALA A 189 -1.02 12.03 -23.24
C ALA A 189 -1.27 12.38 -21.77
N THR A 190 -2.43 12.95 -21.46
CA THR A 190 -2.84 13.27 -20.08
C THR A 190 -2.91 12.02 -19.21
N TYR A 191 -3.59 10.96 -19.68
CA TYR A 191 -3.69 9.71 -18.95
C TYR A 191 -2.34 9.01 -18.79
N LYS A 192 -1.47 9.03 -19.81
CA LYS A 192 -0.10 8.51 -19.72
C LYS A 192 0.72 9.26 -18.68
N ASN A 193 0.61 10.59 -18.62
CA ASN A 193 1.30 11.38 -17.60
C ASN A 193 0.78 11.02 -16.20
N SER A 194 -0.54 10.91 -16.01
CA SER A 194 -1.12 10.46 -14.74
C SER A 194 -0.65 9.06 -14.35
N TYR A 195 -0.59 8.13 -15.31
CA TYR A 195 -0.10 6.77 -15.11
C TYR A 195 1.37 6.75 -14.67
N VAL A 196 2.23 7.53 -15.34
CA VAL A 196 3.65 7.64 -14.99
C VAL A 196 3.85 8.27 -13.61
N CYS A 197 3.06 9.28 -13.25
CA CYS A 197 3.09 9.83 -11.89
C CYS A 197 2.70 8.75 -10.86
N ASP A 198 1.56 8.08 -11.05
CA ASP A 198 1.05 7.08 -10.11
C ASP A 198 1.96 5.84 -10.03
N HIS A 199 2.70 5.50 -11.09
CA HIS A 199 3.62 4.38 -11.14
C HIS A 199 5.06 4.74 -10.68
N GLY A 200 5.50 5.98 -10.93
CA GLY A 200 6.84 6.48 -10.60
C GLY A 200 7.05 6.81 -9.12
N PHE A 201 5.98 7.06 -8.37
CA PHE A 201 6.03 7.24 -6.91
C PHE A 201 6.32 5.94 -6.12
N ASN A 202 6.42 4.78 -6.77
CA ASN A 202 6.70 3.49 -6.10
C ASN A 202 8.18 3.08 -6.07
N TYR A 203 9.11 3.91 -6.55
CA TYR A 203 10.55 3.56 -6.65
C TYR A 203 11.53 4.57 -6.01
N ASN A 204 11.07 5.46 -5.13
CA ASN A 204 11.94 6.32 -4.31
C ASN A 204 11.66 6.14 -2.82
#